data_AF-A0A8C3RMQ0-F1
#
_entry.id   AF-A0A8C3RMQ0-F1
#
_cell.length_a   1.000
_cell.length_b   1.000
_cell.length_c   1.000
_cell.angle_alpha   90.00
_cell.angle_beta   90.00
_cell.angle_gamma   90.00
#
_symmetry.space_group_name_H-M   'P 1'
#
loop_
_entity.id
_entity.type
_entity.pdbx_description
1 polymer ?
#
loop_
_entity_poly.entity_id
_entity_poly.type
_entity_poly.pdbx_seq_one_letter_code
_entity_poly.pdbx_strand_id
1 'polypeptide(L)'
;MNQFCILFSIIRGEEVEKNLVKNLPEQKELSALAQLKHEYDDLCEPEQFGVVMSSVKMLRPRLNGILFKLMFEEHVNNIRPGMMAVTLACEELKKSDGFNRLLELVLLVGNYMNSGSRNAQSLGFNISFLCKIRDTKSSDQKTTLLHFLAEICEENYRDVLKFTDELEHIESASKVSAQNLKSNLDSMELQIQRLEKDIDMFPKTEDAHDKFVEKMTISFFARDQYEKLSNMHNNMTKLYENLGEYFTFDPKATTIEEFFGDLSNFRTMFLNALKENNKRREMEEKSKRAKLAKEKAERERLERQQKKKQLIDMNKEGDETGVMDNLLEALQSGAAFRDRRKRTPRIQDNCRLCRKLEQGFPLCLISHLKKSLFFQKSMCVFYII
;
A
#
# COMPACT_ATOMS: atom_id res chain seq x y z
N MET A 1 5.78 -50.36 -27.58
CA MET A 1 4.78 -49.96 -26.57
C MET A 1 5.38 -49.81 -25.16
N ASN A 2 6.18 -50.77 -24.66
CA ASN A 2 6.71 -50.72 -23.28
C ASN A 2 7.59 -49.51 -22.91
N GLN A 3 8.37 -48.95 -23.84
CA GLN A 3 9.22 -47.79 -23.54
C GLN A 3 8.44 -46.48 -23.36
N PHE A 4 7.25 -46.35 -23.94
CA PHE A 4 6.52 -45.08 -23.96
C PHE A 4 5.81 -44.76 -22.63
N CYS A 5 5.17 -45.76 -22.02
CA CYS A 5 4.53 -45.61 -20.71
C CYS A 5 5.57 -45.42 -19.58
N ILE A 6 6.78 -45.96 -19.76
CA ILE A 6 7.92 -45.75 -18.86
C ILE A 6 8.50 -44.34 -19.08
N LEU A 7 8.61 -43.86 -20.32
CA LEU A 7 9.06 -42.49 -20.64
C LEU A 7 8.17 -41.45 -19.95
N PHE A 8 6.85 -41.63 -19.93
CA PHE A 8 5.92 -40.74 -19.22
C PHE A 8 5.94 -40.85 -17.69
N SER A 9 6.46 -41.95 -17.15
CA SER A 9 6.76 -42.05 -15.71
C SER A 9 8.05 -41.29 -15.34
N ILE A 10 8.87 -40.94 -16.33
CA ILE A 10 10.18 -40.29 -16.20
C ILE A 10 10.17 -38.82 -16.67
N ILE A 11 9.31 -38.43 -17.61
CA ILE A 11 9.09 -37.04 -18.03
C ILE A 11 8.38 -36.29 -16.88
N ARG A 12 9.20 -35.75 -15.96
CA ARG A 12 8.77 -34.90 -14.84
C ARG A 12 8.94 -33.41 -15.13
N GLY A 13 9.20 -33.03 -16.38
CA GLY A 13 9.48 -31.65 -16.76
C GLY A 13 8.36 -31.05 -17.58
N GLU A 14 7.69 -30.04 -17.04
CA GLU A 14 6.77 -29.15 -17.76
C GLU A 14 7.32 -28.71 -19.12
N GLU A 15 8.60 -28.32 -19.16
CA GLU A 15 9.26 -27.84 -20.37
C GLU A 15 9.44 -28.92 -21.44
N VAL A 16 9.64 -30.18 -21.02
CA VAL A 16 9.74 -31.31 -21.96
C VAL A 16 8.38 -31.57 -22.60
N GLU A 17 7.30 -31.54 -21.82
CA GLU A 17 5.94 -31.74 -22.31
C GLU A 17 5.49 -30.61 -23.23
N LYS A 18 5.78 -29.35 -22.87
CA LYS A 18 5.52 -28.17 -23.73
C LYS A 18 6.25 -28.26 -25.07
N ASN A 19 7.53 -28.62 -25.04
CA ASN A 19 8.33 -28.77 -26.26
C ASN A 19 7.85 -29.95 -27.10
N LEU A 20 7.39 -31.04 -26.46
CA LEU A 20 6.81 -32.18 -27.15
C LEU A 20 5.51 -31.81 -27.85
N VAL A 21 4.58 -31.10 -27.19
CA VAL A 21 3.33 -30.62 -27.81
C VAL A 21 3.61 -29.67 -28.97
N LYS A 22 4.58 -28.76 -28.81
CA LYS A 22 4.93 -27.74 -29.80
C LYS A 22 5.58 -28.33 -31.06
N ASN A 23 6.46 -29.32 -30.89
CA ASN A 23 7.24 -29.91 -31.99
C ASN A 23 6.61 -31.21 -32.53
N LEU A 24 5.43 -31.60 -32.04
CA LEU A 24 4.76 -32.81 -32.51
C LEU A 24 4.29 -32.64 -33.97
N PRO A 25 4.63 -33.58 -34.88
CA PRO A 25 4.13 -33.60 -36.25
C PRO A 25 2.61 -33.57 -36.31
N GLU A 26 2.05 -33.09 -37.43
CA GLU A 26 0.61 -33.07 -37.62
C GLU A 26 0.02 -34.49 -37.66
N GLN A 27 -1.28 -34.61 -37.32
CA GLN A 27 -1.93 -35.92 -37.30
C GLN A 27 -1.87 -36.64 -38.65
N LYS A 28 -1.87 -35.89 -39.76
CA LYS A 28 -1.73 -36.44 -41.11
C LYS A 28 -0.36 -37.08 -41.32
N GLU A 29 0.70 -36.39 -40.87
CA GLU A 29 2.09 -36.86 -40.97
C GLU A 29 2.31 -38.09 -40.10
N LEU A 30 1.82 -38.07 -38.85
CA LEU A 30 1.87 -39.23 -37.96
C LEU A 30 1.15 -40.45 -38.56
N SER A 31 0.05 -40.22 -39.28
CA SER A 31 -0.71 -41.31 -39.92
C SER A 31 0.02 -41.89 -41.12
N ALA A 32 0.77 -41.07 -41.87
CA ALA A 32 1.62 -41.54 -42.96
C ALA A 32 2.82 -42.34 -42.41
N LEU A 33 3.49 -41.82 -41.39
CA LEU A 33 4.59 -42.52 -40.71
C LEU A 33 4.14 -43.85 -40.10
N ALA A 34 2.91 -43.94 -39.59
CA ALA A 34 2.36 -45.19 -39.07
C ALA A 34 2.35 -46.35 -40.08
N GLN A 35 2.33 -46.07 -41.39
CA GLN A 35 2.34 -47.08 -42.45
C GLN A 35 3.75 -47.63 -42.71
N LEU A 36 4.80 -46.87 -42.38
CA LEU A 36 6.21 -47.22 -42.59
C LEU A 36 6.81 -48.07 -41.46
N LYS A 37 5.98 -48.63 -40.57
CA LYS A 37 6.43 -49.46 -39.43
C LYS A 37 7.30 -50.66 -39.80
N HIS A 38 7.17 -51.16 -41.03
CA HIS A 38 7.89 -52.32 -41.52
C HIS A 38 9.31 -51.99 -42.00
N GLU A 39 9.60 -50.72 -42.24
CA GLU A 39 10.91 -50.20 -42.68
C GLU A 39 11.59 -49.40 -41.56
N TYR A 40 11.22 -49.65 -40.30
CA TYR A 40 11.63 -48.82 -39.15
C TYR A 40 13.15 -48.62 -39.04
N ASP A 41 13.93 -49.69 -39.24
CA ASP A 41 15.39 -49.64 -39.11
C ASP A 41 16.07 -48.85 -40.24
N ASP A 42 15.36 -48.61 -41.35
CA ASP A 42 15.84 -47.85 -42.51
C ASP A 42 15.47 -46.35 -42.45
N LEU A 43 14.60 -45.95 -41.51
CA LEU A 43 14.15 -44.57 -41.32
C LEU A 43 15.18 -43.72 -40.55
N CYS A 44 15.16 -42.40 -40.75
CA CYS A 44 15.99 -41.49 -39.96
C CYS A 44 15.43 -41.29 -38.55
N GLU A 45 16.27 -40.89 -37.58
CA GLU A 45 15.89 -40.78 -36.15
C GLU A 45 14.58 -39.97 -35.90
N PRO A 46 14.31 -38.83 -36.58
CA PRO A 46 13.04 -38.11 -36.44
C PRO A 46 11.81 -38.88 -36.94
N GLU A 47 11.97 -39.63 -38.03
CA GLU A 47 10.90 -40.47 -38.59
C GLU A 47 10.64 -41.68 -37.71
N GLN A 48 11.70 -42.33 -37.20
CA GLN A 48 11.61 -43.39 -36.19
C GLN A 48 10.82 -42.90 -34.95
N PHE A 49 11.14 -41.71 -34.46
CA PHE A 49 10.39 -41.06 -33.37
C PHE A 49 8.91 -40.88 -33.74
N GLY A 50 8.60 -40.36 -34.93
CA GLY A 50 7.23 -40.20 -35.40
C GLY A 50 6.47 -41.53 -35.54
N VAL A 51 7.14 -42.60 -35.98
CA VAL A 51 6.56 -43.95 -36.04
C VAL A 51 6.21 -44.45 -34.63
N VAL A 52 7.10 -44.29 -33.65
CA VAL A 52 6.84 -44.66 -32.25
C VAL A 52 5.66 -43.84 -31.69
N MET A 53 5.65 -42.53 -31.90
CA MET A 53 4.59 -41.63 -31.46
C MET A 53 3.24 -41.97 -32.10
N SER A 54 3.21 -42.33 -33.39
CA SER A 54 1.99 -42.70 -34.11
C SER A 54 1.29 -43.94 -33.53
N SER A 55 2.01 -44.79 -32.79
CA SER A 55 1.42 -45.97 -32.14
C SER A 55 0.52 -45.62 -30.95
N VAL A 56 0.62 -44.39 -30.44
CA VAL A 56 -0.14 -43.91 -29.28
C VAL A 56 -1.49 -43.36 -29.75
N LYS A 57 -2.57 -44.01 -29.34
CA LYS A 57 -3.94 -43.55 -29.63
C LYS A 57 -4.19 -42.22 -28.93
N MET A 58 -4.81 -41.27 -29.64
CA MET A 58 -5.19 -39.96 -29.08
C MET A 58 -4.00 -39.22 -28.45
N LEU A 59 -2.83 -39.27 -29.09
CA LEU A 59 -1.58 -38.71 -28.54
C LEU A 59 -1.73 -37.23 -28.13
N ARG A 60 -2.26 -36.36 -29.00
CA ARG A 60 -2.44 -34.94 -28.69
C ARG A 60 -3.31 -34.68 -27.44
N PRO A 61 -4.52 -35.25 -27.32
CA PRO A 61 -5.30 -35.22 -26.08
C PRO A 61 -4.56 -35.72 -24.84
N ARG A 62 -3.76 -36.80 -24.97
CA ARG A 62 -2.95 -37.30 -23.85
C ARG A 62 -1.92 -36.27 -23.38
N LEU A 63 -1.15 -35.72 -24.32
CA LEU A 63 -0.12 -34.72 -24.01
C LEU A 63 -0.73 -33.47 -23.38
N ASN A 64 -1.83 -32.96 -23.94
CA ASN A 64 -2.53 -31.79 -23.40
C ASN A 64 -3.06 -32.04 -21.98
N GLY A 65 -3.64 -33.22 -21.72
CA GLY A 65 -4.09 -33.58 -20.39
C GLY A 65 -2.94 -33.69 -19.38
N ILE A 66 -1.79 -34.22 -19.79
CA ILE A 66 -0.60 -34.35 -18.93
C ILE A 66 -0.01 -32.99 -18.63
N LEU A 67 0.13 -32.14 -19.65
CA LEU A 67 0.55 -30.76 -19.46
C LEU A 67 -0.39 -30.01 -18.51
N PHE A 68 -1.70 -30.12 -18.71
CA PHE A 68 -2.69 -29.52 -17.80
C PHE A 68 -2.48 -30.00 -16.36
N LYS A 69 -2.34 -31.31 -16.15
CA LYS A 69 -2.10 -31.90 -14.83
C LYS A 69 -0.85 -31.34 -14.15
N LEU A 70 0.23 -31.13 -14.91
CA LEU A 70 1.48 -30.58 -14.38
C LEU A 70 1.34 -29.08 -14.02
N MET A 71 0.60 -28.32 -14.82
CA MET A 71 0.42 -26.87 -14.65
C MET A 71 -0.67 -26.47 -13.65
N PHE A 72 -1.62 -27.38 -13.37
CA PHE A 72 -2.86 -27.03 -12.68
C PHE A 72 -2.63 -26.39 -11.30
N GLU A 73 -1.74 -26.97 -10.50
CA GLU A 73 -1.44 -26.46 -9.15
C GLU A 73 -0.81 -25.07 -9.20
N GLU A 74 0.08 -24.82 -10.17
CA GLU A 74 0.66 -23.50 -10.38
C GLU A 74 -0.41 -22.47 -10.76
N HIS A 75 -1.31 -22.81 -11.69
CA HIS A 75 -2.40 -21.93 -12.07
C HIS A 75 -3.29 -21.57 -10.88
N VAL A 76 -3.65 -22.55 -10.04
CA VAL A 76 -4.43 -22.30 -8.82
C VAL A 76 -3.66 -21.38 -7.85
N ASN A 77 -2.38 -21.63 -7.64
CA ASN A 77 -1.53 -20.84 -6.75
C ASN A 77 -1.28 -19.41 -7.25
N ASN A 78 -1.35 -19.18 -8.56
CA ASN A 78 -1.23 -17.85 -9.16
C ASN A 78 -2.54 -17.04 -9.08
N ILE A 79 -3.69 -17.71 -9.17
CA ILE A 79 -5.01 -17.04 -9.19
C ILE A 79 -5.52 -16.74 -7.78
N ARG A 80 -5.41 -17.71 -6.86
CA ARG A 80 -6.01 -17.64 -5.52
C ARG A 80 -5.57 -16.41 -4.70
N PRO A 81 -4.28 -16.04 -4.62
CA PRO A 81 -3.84 -14.93 -3.78
C PRO A 81 -4.44 -13.59 -4.22
N GLY A 82 -4.61 -13.38 -5.53
CA GLY A 82 -5.22 -12.15 -6.05
C GLY A 82 -6.66 -11.97 -5.59
N MET A 83 -7.46 -13.03 -5.65
CA MET A 83 -8.85 -13.00 -5.16
C MET A 83 -8.94 -12.79 -3.65
N MET A 84 -8.05 -13.43 -2.89
CA MET A 84 -7.99 -13.27 -1.43
C MET A 84 -7.62 -11.85 -1.04
N ALA A 85 -6.61 -11.25 -1.67
CA ALA A 85 -6.18 -9.89 -1.39
C ALA A 85 -7.32 -8.88 -1.58
N VAL A 86 -8.07 -8.99 -2.69
CA VAL A 86 -9.22 -8.12 -2.96
C VAL A 86 -10.36 -8.38 -1.98
N THR A 87 -10.68 -9.65 -1.69
CA THR A 87 -11.73 -10.01 -0.73
C THR A 87 -11.45 -9.43 0.66
N LEU A 88 -10.22 -9.61 1.15
CA LEU A 88 -9.80 -9.08 2.45
C LEU A 88 -9.79 -7.55 2.46
N ALA A 89 -9.27 -6.90 1.42
CA ALA A 89 -9.28 -5.45 1.32
C ALA A 89 -10.71 -4.87 1.33
N CYS A 90 -11.68 -5.54 0.68
CA CYS A 90 -13.08 -5.15 0.74
C CYS A 90 -13.66 -5.23 2.15
N GLU A 91 -13.37 -6.33 2.87
CA GLU A 91 -13.85 -6.52 4.23
C GLU A 91 -13.21 -5.55 5.23
N GLU A 92 -11.90 -5.36 5.15
CA GLU A 92 -11.13 -4.41 5.95
C GLU A 92 -11.66 -3.00 5.80
N LEU A 93 -11.86 -2.54 4.56
CA LEU A 93 -12.34 -1.20 4.28
C LEU A 93 -13.74 -0.97 4.86
N LYS A 94 -14.64 -1.95 4.74
CA LYS A 94 -16.00 -1.85 5.27
C LYS A 94 -16.05 -1.92 6.80
N LYS A 95 -15.17 -2.69 7.42
CA LYS A 95 -15.10 -2.90 8.87
C LYS A 95 -14.24 -1.87 9.61
N SER A 96 -13.44 -1.06 8.91
CA SER A 96 -12.54 -0.08 9.53
C SER A 96 -13.31 1.09 10.11
N ASP A 97 -13.48 1.08 11.45
CA ASP A 97 -14.05 2.19 12.20
C ASP A 97 -13.17 3.45 12.09
N GLY A 98 -11.84 3.28 12.09
CA GLY A 98 -10.89 4.37 11.95
C GLY A 98 -11.05 5.09 10.60
N PHE A 99 -11.23 4.35 9.52
CA PHE A 99 -11.45 4.92 8.19
C PHE A 99 -12.82 5.61 8.09
N ASN A 100 -13.89 4.99 8.59
CA ASN A 100 -15.22 5.63 8.63
C ASN A 100 -15.18 6.96 9.38
N ARG A 101 -14.50 7.00 10.54
CA ARG A 101 -14.34 8.21 11.33
C ARG A 101 -13.49 9.28 10.63
N LEU A 102 -12.49 8.87 9.85
CA LEU A 102 -11.72 9.78 9.00
C LEU A 102 -12.61 10.45 7.95
N LEU A 103 -13.48 9.69 7.28
CA LEU A 103 -14.41 10.23 6.28
C LEU A 103 -15.35 11.27 6.91
N GLU A 104 -15.86 11.03 8.11
CA GLU A 104 -16.68 12.01 8.83
C GLU A 104 -15.91 13.30 9.16
N LEU A 105 -14.65 13.18 9.57
CA LEU A 105 -13.79 14.35 9.82
C LEU A 105 -13.53 15.14 8.55
N VAL A 106 -13.26 14.46 7.43
CA VAL A 106 -13.09 15.10 6.12
C VAL A 106 -14.37 15.83 5.71
N LEU A 107 -15.54 15.20 5.86
CA LEU A 107 -16.82 15.81 5.54
C LEU A 107 -17.10 17.05 6.40
N LEU A 108 -16.83 16.96 7.72
CA LEU A 108 -17.01 18.06 8.65
C LEU A 108 -16.13 19.27 8.29
N VAL A 109 -14.84 19.02 8.04
CA VAL A 109 -13.89 20.08 7.66
C VAL A 109 -14.24 20.65 6.30
N GLY A 110 -14.62 19.81 5.33
CA GLY A 110 -15.07 20.24 4.01
C GLY A 110 -16.31 21.14 4.07
N ASN A 111 -17.34 20.73 4.81
CA ASN A 111 -18.56 21.51 5.00
C ASN A 111 -18.31 22.87 5.66
N TYR A 112 -17.39 22.93 6.63
CA TYR A 112 -17.00 24.18 7.26
C TYR A 112 -16.27 25.10 6.26
N MET A 113 -15.31 24.56 5.50
CA MET A 113 -14.54 25.33 4.51
C MET A 113 -15.41 25.82 3.34
N ASN A 114 -16.41 25.05 2.94
CA ASN A 114 -17.34 25.39 1.86
C ASN A 114 -18.52 26.26 2.31
N SER A 115 -18.53 26.73 3.56
CA SER A 115 -19.61 27.58 4.06
C SER A 115 -19.85 28.82 3.17
N GLY A 116 -21.11 29.00 2.74
CA GLY A 116 -21.50 30.08 1.82
C GLY A 116 -21.25 29.79 0.33
N SER A 117 -20.86 28.58 -0.05
CA SER A 117 -20.80 28.13 -1.45
C SER A 117 -21.97 27.20 -1.78
N ARG A 118 -22.12 26.82 -3.06
CA ARG A 118 -23.11 25.81 -3.50
C ARG A 118 -22.93 24.45 -2.81
N ASN A 119 -21.71 24.14 -2.35
CA ASN A 119 -21.36 22.88 -1.72
C ASN A 119 -21.34 22.98 -0.18
N ALA A 120 -21.96 24.01 0.38
CA ALA A 120 -22.22 24.07 1.81
C ALA A 120 -23.26 23.01 2.19
N GLN A 121 -23.06 22.30 3.31
CA GLN A 121 -23.98 21.29 3.85
C GLN A 121 -24.11 20.00 3.00
N SER A 122 -23.01 19.57 2.37
CA SER A 122 -22.95 18.26 1.71
C SER A 122 -23.18 17.12 2.71
N LEU A 123 -23.86 16.06 2.27
CA LEU A 123 -24.14 14.86 3.06
C LEU A 123 -23.06 13.77 2.94
N GLY A 124 -22.26 13.82 1.87
CA GLY A 124 -21.19 12.85 1.61
C GLY A 124 -20.22 13.42 0.58
N PHE A 125 -19.26 12.63 0.13
CA PHE A 125 -18.37 12.96 -0.98
C PHE A 125 -17.90 11.68 -1.66
N ASN A 126 -17.52 11.75 -2.92
CA ASN A 126 -16.97 10.59 -3.62
C ASN A 126 -15.58 10.25 -3.07
N ILE A 127 -15.32 8.98 -2.74
CA ILE A 127 -14.08 8.52 -2.09
C ILE A 127 -12.80 8.81 -2.89
N SER A 128 -12.87 8.88 -4.24
CA SER A 128 -11.74 9.30 -5.10
C SER A 128 -11.23 10.72 -4.77
N PHE A 129 -12.06 11.53 -4.10
CA PHE A 129 -11.69 12.85 -3.63
C PHE A 129 -10.57 12.83 -2.58
N LEU A 130 -10.39 11.74 -1.84
CA LEU A 130 -9.38 11.64 -0.79
C LEU A 130 -7.96 11.97 -1.30
N CYS A 131 -7.63 11.55 -2.52
CA CYS A 131 -6.36 11.87 -3.17
C CYS A 131 -6.17 13.38 -3.44
N LYS A 132 -7.27 14.13 -3.60
CA LYS A 132 -7.28 15.58 -3.91
C LYS A 132 -7.14 16.46 -2.67
N ILE A 133 -7.30 15.91 -1.47
CA ILE A 133 -7.19 16.66 -0.20
C ILE A 133 -5.81 17.31 -0.07
N ARG A 134 -4.76 16.65 -0.57
CA ARG A 134 -3.39 17.19 -0.55
C ARG A 134 -3.22 18.45 -1.38
N ASP A 135 -4.04 18.66 -2.40
CA ASP A 135 -3.89 19.79 -3.33
C ASP A 135 -4.38 21.11 -2.73
N THR A 136 -5.15 21.03 -1.63
CA THR A 136 -5.61 22.20 -0.89
C THR A 136 -4.52 22.68 0.05
N LYS A 137 -3.92 23.83 -0.26
CA LYS A 137 -2.80 24.42 0.49
C LYS A 137 -3.22 25.54 1.41
N SER A 138 -2.47 25.72 2.50
CA SER A 138 -2.58 26.91 3.33
C SER A 138 -2.13 28.17 2.56
N SER A 139 -2.51 29.36 3.00
CA SER A 139 -2.22 30.64 2.35
C SER A 139 -0.75 31.03 2.48
N ASP A 140 -0.03 30.46 3.43
CA ASP A 140 1.44 30.53 3.47
C ASP A 140 2.11 29.45 2.61
N GLN A 141 1.34 28.58 1.96
CA GLN A 141 1.76 27.45 1.11
C GLN A 141 2.70 26.45 1.79
N LYS A 142 2.82 26.48 3.13
CA LYS A 142 3.72 25.59 3.88
C LYS A 142 3.09 24.25 4.23
N THR A 143 1.77 24.19 4.32
CA THR A 143 1.03 23.00 4.74
C THR A 143 -0.15 22.76 3.82
N THR A 144 -0.68 21.55 3.86
CA THR A 144 -1.88 21.18 3.09
C THR A 144 -3.01 20.78 4.03
N LEU A 145 -4.23 20.69 3.50
CA LEU A 145 -5.38 20.21 4.25
C LEU A 145 -5.15 18.79 4.80
N LEU A 146 -4.40 17.96 4.06
CA LEU A 146 -4.00 16.62 4.51
C LEU A 146 -3.10 16.69 5.76
N HIS A 147 -2.12 17.60 5.78
CA HIS A 147 -1.27 17.82 6.95
C HIS A 147 -2.08 18.27 8.16
N PHE A 148 -3.03 19.17 7.94
CA PHE A 148 -3.92 19.66 9.00
C PHE A 148 -4.82 18.54 9.56
N LEU A 149 -5.42 17.72 8.68
CA LEU A 149 -6.22 16.56 9.10
C LEU A 149 -5.37 15.54 9.88
N ALA A 150 -4.18 15.23 9.39
CA ALA A 150 -3.25 14.32 10.05
C ALA A 150 -2.84 14.84 11.45
N GLU A 151 -2.58 16.13 11.59
CA GLU A 151 -2.26 16.80 12.86
C GLU A 151 -3.44 16.73 13.84
N ILE A 152 -4.65 17.03 13.38
CA ILE A 152 -5.87 16.91 14.19
C ILE A 152 -6.11 15.47 14.65
N CYS A 153 -5.88 14.49 13.79
CA CYS A 153 -6.02 13.08 14.15
C CYS A 153 -5.01 12.68 15.23
N GLU A 154 -3.74 13.10 15.10
CA GLU A 154 -2.70 12.78 16.09
C GLU A 154 -2.99 13.40 17.48
N GLU A 155 -3.52 14.63 17.50
CA GLU A 155 -3.76 15.38 18.73
C GLU A 155 -5.08 14.99 19.42
N ASN A 156 -6.16 14.83 18.65
CA ASN A 156 -7.52 14.74 19.19
C ASN A 156 -8.23 13.39 18.90
N TYR A 157 -7.82 12.66 17.85
CA TYR A 157 -8.49 11.45 17.38
C TYR A 157 -7.51 10.32 17.08
N ARG A 158 -6.81 9.84 18.12
CA ARG A 158 -5.79 8.79 17.97
C ARG A 158 -6.34 7.45 17.52
N ASP A 159 -7.63 7.21 17.77
CA ASP A 159 -8.39 6.07 17.27
C ASP A 159 -8.43 6.06 15.73
N VAL A 160 -8.58 7.21 15.09
CA VAL A 160 -8.59 7.33 13.63
C VAL A 160 -7.29 6.82 13.04
N LEU A 161 -6.14 7.13 13.65
CA LEU A 161 -4.82 6.74 13.13
C LEU A 161 -4.65 5.23 12.89
N LYS A 162 -5.45 4.38 13.56
CA LYS A 162 -5.42 2.93 13.41
C LYS A 162 -5.84 2.45 12.02
N PHE A 163 -6.57 3.28 11.25
CA PHE A 163 -6.98 2.92 9.90
C PHE A 163 -5.78 2.56 9.00
N THR A 164 -4.59 3.11 9.28
CA THR A 164 -3.40 2.79 8.49
C THR A 164 -2.94 1.34 8.68
N ASP A 165 -3.28 0.72 9.82
CA ASP A 165 -2.94 -0.67 10.14
C ASP A 165 -4.10 -1.61 9.82
N GLU A 166 -5.35 -1.14 9.93
CA GLU A 166 -6.57 -1.91 9.61
C GLU A 166 -6.72 -2.20 8.11
N LEU A 167 -6.06 -1.44 7.25
CA LEU A 167 -6.12 -1.54 5.79
C LEU A 167 -4.86 -2.16 5.19
N GLU A 168 -4.49 -3.35 5.66
CA GLU A 168 -3.26 -4.05 5.28
C GLU A 168 -3.28 -4.51 3.80
N HIS A 169 -4.40 -5.08 3.34
CA HIS A 169 -4.45 -5.73 2.03
C HIS A 169 -4.73 -4.77 0.87
N ILE A 170 -4.98 -3.48 1.12
CA ILE A 170 -5.26 -2.49 0.07
C ILE A 170 -4.14 -2.39 -0.96
N GLU A 171 -2.87 -2.40 -0.54
CA GLU A 171 -1.73 -2.28 -1.48
C GLU A 171 -1.58 -3.53 -2.35
N SER A 172 -1.94 -4.70 -1.81
CA SER A 172 -1.92 -5.95 -2.57
C SER A 172 -3.08 -5.97 -3.57
N ALA A 173 -4.28 -5.57 -3.13
CA ALA A 173 -5.47 -5.49 -3.97
C ALA A 173 -5.29 -4.50 -5.14
N SER A 174 -4.59 -3.37 -4.94
CA SER A 174 -4.34 -2.40 -6.01
C SER A 174 -3.46 -2.94 -7.16
N LYS A 175 -2.73 -4.04 -6.94
CA LYS A 175 -1.85 -4.66 -7.95
C LYS A 175 -2.54 -5.79 -8.71
N VAL A 176 -3.76 -6.15 -8.32
CA VAL A 176 -4.53 -7.26 -8.91
C VAL A 176 -5.34 -6.73 -10.09
N SER A 177 -5.15 -7.30 -11.27
CA SER A 177 -6.01 -7.01 -12.43
C SER A 177 -7.24 -7.92 -12.44
N ALA A 178 -8.42 -7.33 -12.30
CA ALA A 178 -9.68 -8.07 -12.30
C ALA A 178 -9.93 -8.80 -13.62
N GLN A 179 -9.56 -8.17 -14.75
CA GLN A 179 -9.70 -8.75 -16.08
C GLN A 179 -8.81 -9.99 -16.25
N ASN A 180 -7.56 -9.94 -15.80
CA ASN A 180 -6.64 -11.08 -15.89
C ASN A 180 -7.11 -12.25 -15.02
N LEU A 181 -7.63 -11.98 -13.81
CA LEU A 181 -8.21 -13.03 -12.96
C LEU A 181 -9.37 -13.74 -13.65
N LYS A 182 -10.29 -12.96 -14.25
CA LYS A 182 -11.44 -13.52 -14.96
C LYS A 182 -11.01 -14.34 -16.18
N SER A 183 -10.11 -13.82 -17.00
CA SER A 183 -9.56 -14.51 -18.17
C SER A 183 -8.87 -15.84 -17.79
N ASN A 184 -8.08 -15.83 -16.71
CA ASN A 184 -7.40 -17.04 -16.22
C ASN A 184 -8.40 -18.10 -15.72
N LEU A 185 -9.47 -17.68 -15.03
CA LEU A 185 -10.55 -18.59 -14.62
C LEU A 185 -11.29 -19.18 -15.81
N ASP A 186 -11.63 -18.37 -16.80
CA ASP A 186 -12.37 -18.83 -17.98
C ASP A 186 -11.51 -19.80 -18.81
N SER A 187 -10.21 -19.53 -18.92
CA SER A 187 -9.24 -20.43 -19.53
C SER A 187 -9.12 -21.76 -18.78
N MET A 188 -9.07 -21.73 -17.44
CA MET A 188 -9.03 -22.93 -16.61
C MET A 188 -10.29 -23.79 -16.79
N GLU A 189 -11.48 -23.17 -16.80
CA GLU A 189 -12.74 -23.88 -17.04
C GLU A 189 -12.75 -24.58 -18.39
N LEU A 190 -12.32 -23.87 -19.44
CA LEU A 190 -12.27 -24.43 -20.78
C LEU A 190 -11.29 -25.60 -20.88
N GLN A 191 -10.15 -25.53 -20.18
CA GLN A 191 -9.18 -26.63 -20.13
C GLN A 191 -9.73 -27.85 -19.39
N ILE A 192 -10.44 -27.65 -18.26
CA ILE A 192 -11.10 -28.73 -17.52
C ILE A 192 -12.18 -29.39 -18.39
N GLN A 193 -13.06 -28.61 -19.03
CA GLN A 193 -14.11 -29.14 -19.91
C GLN A 193 -13.54 -29.92 -21.09
N ARG A 194 -12.41 -29.48 -21.65
CA ARG A 194 -11.71 -30.22 -22.72
C ARG A 194 -11.16 -31.55 -22.20
N LEU A 195 -10.49 -31.54 -21.04
CA LEU A 195 -9.95 -32.74 -20.43
C LEU A 195 -11.06 -33.76 -20.11
N GLU A 196 -12.19 -33.32 -19.55
CA GLU A 196 -13.33 -34.18 -19.26
C GLU A 196 -13.90 -34.82 -20.53
N LYS A 197 -14.11 -34.03 -21.59
CA LYS A 197 -14.56 -34.55 -22.89
C LYS A 197 -13.56 -35.53 -23.48
N ASP A 198 -12.27 -35.23 -23.39
CA ASP A 198 -11.22 -36.11 -23.89
C ASP A 198 -11.27 -37.45 -23.13
N ILE A 199 -11.34 -37.43 -21.79
CA ILE A 199 -11.48 -38.61 -20.93
C ILE A 199 -12.68 -39.48 -21.36
N ASP A 200 -13.84 -38.86 -21.61
CA ASP A 200 -15.04 -39.59 -22.05
C ASP A 200 -14.91 -40.20 -23.45
N MET A 201 -14.14 -39.55 -24.33
CA MET A 201 -13.86 -40.05 -25.68
C MET A 201 -12.78 -41.14 -25.73
N PHE A 202 -12.00 -41.35 -24.66
CA PHE A 202 -10.94 -42.36 -24.67
C PHE A 202 -11.54 -43.78 -24.76
N PRO A 203 -11.07 -44.60 -25.72
CA PRO A 203 -11.52 -45.98 -25.82
C PRO A 203 -11.06 -46.78 -24.61
N LYS A 204 -11.90 -47.71 -24.14
CA LYS A 204 -11.48 -48.70 -23.15
C LYS A 204 -10.31 -49.50 -23.73
N THR A 205 -9.22 -49.54 -22.98
CA THR A 205 -7.98 -50.22 -23.38
C THR A 205 -7.86 -51.55 -22.64
N GLU A 206 -7.39 -52.58 -23.34
CA GLU A 206 -7.00 -53.87 -22.75
C GLU A 206 -5.51 -53.89 -22.36
N ASP A 207 -4.75 -52.84 -22.71
CA ASP A 207 -3.33 -52.73 -22.36
C ASP A 207 -3.16 -52.33 -20.89
N ALA A 208 -2.58 -53.24 -20.10
CA ALA A 208 -2.28 -53.03 -18.68
C ALA A 208 -1.32 -51.86 -18.40
N HIS A 209 -0.58 -51.38 -19.41
CA HIS A 209 0.33 -50.24 -19.28
C HIS A 209 -0.33 -48.89 -19.54
N ASP A 210 -1.50 -48.86 -20.20
CA ASP A 210 -2.23 -47.63 -20.48
C ASP A 210 -3.09 -47.22 -19.27
N LYS A 211 -2.46 -46.50 -18.35
CA LYS A 211 -3.10 -45.98 -17.12
C LYS A 211 -3.59 -44.54 -17.25
N PHE A 212 -3.73 -44.01 -18.46
CA PHE A 212 -4.05 -42.60 -18.65
C PHE A 212 -5.38 -42.22 -17.99
N VAL A 213 -6.46 -42.93 -18.30
CA VAL A 213 -7.80 -42.67 -17.73
C VAL A 213 -7.80 -42.85 -16.21
N GLU A 214 -7.11 -43.88 -15.69
CA GLU A 214 -6.95 -44.12 -14.25
C GLU A 214 -6.22 -42.94 -13.54
N LYS A 215 -5.18 -42.40 -14.18
CA LYS A 215 -4.33 -41.33 -13.62
C LYS A 215 -4.85 -39.92 -13.90
N MET A 216 -5.81 -39.78 -14.81
CA MET A 216 -6.50 -38.53 -15.14
C MET A 216 -7.73 -38.26 -14.28
N THR A 217 -7.91 -39.01 -13.19
CA THR A 217 -8.82 -38.67 -12.07
C THR A 217 -8.59 -37.29 -11.47
N ILE A 218 -7.48 -36.63 -11.81
CA ILE A 218 -7.26 -35.21 -11.52
C ILE A 218 -8.36 -34.30 -12.09
N SER A 219 -9.09 -34.71 -13.14
CA SER A 219 -10.22 -33.92 -13.65
C SER A 219 -11.26 -33.62 -12.57
N PHE A 220 -11.61 -34.61 -11.73
CA PHE A 220 -12.53 -34.42 -10.60
C PHE A 220 -11.98 -33.44 -9.56
N PHE A 221 -10.70 -33.58 -9.21
CA PHE A 221 -10.05 -32.65 -8.27
C PHE A 221 -9.96 -31.23 -8.85
N ALA A 222 -9.63 -31.12 -10.14
CA ALA A 222 -9.52 -29.85 -10.83
C ALA A 222 -10.87 -29.14 -10.91
N ARG A 223 -11.95 -29.89 -11.18
CA ARG A 223 -13.33 -29.40 -11.16
C ARG A 223 -13.74 -28.85 -9.80
N ASP A 224 -13.53 -29.61 -8.72
CA ASP A 224 -13.83 -29.16 -7.35
C ASP A 224 -13.04 -27.89 -6.97
N GLN A 225 -11.76 -27.84 -7.31
CA GLN A 225 -10.91 -26.68 -7.04
C GLN A 225 -11.30 -25.45 -7.89
N TYR A 226 -11.67 -25.66 -9.15
CA TYR A 226 -12.22 -24.61 -9.99
C TYR A 226 -13.52 -24.05 -9.42
N GLU A 227 -14.45 -24.91 -8.98
CA GLU A 227 -15.72 -24.46 -8.38
C GLU A 227 -15.48 -23.59 -7.15
N LYS A 228 -14.52 -23.97 -6.30
CA LYS A 228 -14.09 -23.13 -5.16
C LYS A 228 -13.55 -21.78 -5.61
N LEU A 229 -12.65 -21.74 -6.60
CA LEU A 229 -12.11 -20.49 -7.13
C LEU A 229 -13.19 -19.62 -7.78
N SER A 230 -14.12 -20.23 -8.52
CA SER A 230 -15.25 -19.55 -9.14
C SER A 230 -16.17 -18.92 -8.09
N ASN A 231 -16.47 -19.66 -7.02
CA ASN A 231 -17.23 -19.15 -5.88
C ASN A 231 -16.49 -18.00 -5.17
N MET A 232 -15.17 -18.12 -4.97
CA MET A 232 -14.35 -17.04 -4.42
C MET A 232 -14.37 -15.79 -5.29
N HIS A 233 -14.24 -15.93 -6.62
CA HIS A 233 -14.33 -14.81 -7.55
C HIS A 233 -15.71 -14.14 -7.50
N ASN A 234 -16.79 -14.92 -7.51
CA ASN A 234 -18.14 -14.38 -7.42
C ASN A 234 -18.37 -13.64 -6.10
N ASN A 235 -17.84 -14.15 -4.99
CA ASN A 235 -17.88 -13.46 -3.70
C ASN A 235 -17.08 -12.15 -3.72
N MET A 236 -15.86 -12.19 -4.27
CA MET A 236 -15.00 -11.01 -4.45
C MET A 236 -15.71 -9.91 -5.24
N THR A 237 -16.32 -10.25 -6.39
CA THR A 237 -17.08 -9.30 -7.21
C THR A 237 -18.26 -8.70 -6.44
N LYS A 238 -19.05 -9.54 -5.74
CA LYS A 238 -20.18 -9.06 -4.92
C LYS A 238 -19.74 -8.13 -3.79
N LEU A 239 -18.62 -8.43 -3.13
CA LEU A 239 -18.08 -7.56 -2.09
C LEU A 239 -17.68 -6.19 -2.66
N TYR A 240 -17.08 -6.16 -3.85
CA TYR A 240 -16.75 -4.91 -4.52
C TYR A 240 -18.00 -4.11 -4.94
N GLU A 241 -19.03 -4.79 -5.47
CA GLU A 241 -20.32 -4.16 -5.78
C GLU A 241 -20.98 -3.56 -4.52
N ASN A 242 -20.95 -4.30 -3.40
CA ASN A 242 -21.43 -3.82 -2.10
C ASN A 242 -20.65 -2.61 -1.58
N LEU A 243 -19.36 -2.48 -1.90
CA LEU A 243 -18.59 -1.26 -1.60
C LEU A 243 -19.08 -0.08 -2.43
N GLY A 244 -19.44 -0.31 -3.70
CA GLY A 244 -20.05 0.71 -4.56
C GLY A 244 -21.32 1.29 -3.96
N GLU A 245 -22.19 0.43 -3.43
CA GLU A 245 -23.40 0.86 -2.73
C GLU A 245 -23.08 1.60 -1.43
N TYR A 246 -22.13 1.09 -0.64
CA TYR A 246 -21.78 1.64 0.67
C TYR A 246 -21.08 3.02 0.58
N PHE A 247 -20.14 3.18 -0.35
CA PHE A 247 -19.39 4.42 -0.58
C PHE A 247 -19.95 5.27 -1.75
N THR A 248 -21.07 4.86 -2.34
CA THR A 248 -21.79 5.59 -3.40
C THR A 248 -20.95 5.90 -4.65
N PHE A 249 -20.26 4.89 -5.19
CA PHE A 249 -19.57 4.96 -6.48
C PHE A 249 -20.07 3.87 -7.43
N ASP A 250 -19.88 4.05 -8.74
CA ASP A 250 -20.28 3.05 -9.75
C ASP A 250 -19.17 1.98 -9.92
N PRO A 251 -19.41 0.71 -9.53
CA PRO A 251 -18.44 -0.38 -9.68
C PRO A 251 -18.07 -0.70 -11.13
N LYS A 252 -18.88 -0.24 -12.11
CA LYS A 252 -18.60 -0.43 -13.54
C LYS A 252 -17.71 0.66 -14.11
N ALA A 253 -17.78 1.86 -13.53
CA ALA A 253 -16.98 3.01 -13.97
C ALA A 253 -15.58 3.01 -13.36
N THR A 254 -15.41 2.41 -12.18
CA THR A 254 -14.12 2.32 -11.48
C THR A 254 -13.73 0.86 -11.33
N THR A 255 -12.57 0.48 -11.86
CA THR A 255 -12.05 -0.89 -11.72
C THR A 255 -11.49 -1.14 -10.32
N ILE A 256 -11.33 -2.41 -9.94
CA ILE A 256 -10.85 -2.82 -8.61
C ILE A 256 -9.45 -2.25 -8.36
N GLU A 257 -8.56 -2.39 -9.34
CA GLU A 257 -7.19 -1.89 -9.31
C GLU A 257 -7.13 -0.35 -9.16
N GLU A 258 -7.99 0.39 -9.86
CA GLU A 258 -8.07 1.85 -9.74
C GLU A 258 -8.57 2.27 -8.36
N PHE A 259 -9.66 1.66 -7.89
CA PHE A 259 -10.27 1.99 -6.60
C PHE A 259 -9.30 1.76 -5.43
N PHE A 260 -8.71 0.57 -5.34
CA PHE A 260 -7.74 0.26 -4.29
C PHE A 260 -6.41 1.00 -4.52
N GLY A 261 -6.06 1.32 -5.77
CA GLY A 261 -4.91 2.16 -6.10
C GLY A 261 -5.02 3.56 -5.50
N ASP A 262 -6.18 4.20 -5.66
CA ASP A 262 -6.47 5.51 -5.06
C ASP A 262 -6.40 5.47 -3.53
N LEU A 263 -6.99 4.44 -2.91
CA LEU A 263 -6.93 4.28 -1.45
C LEU A 263 -5.50 4.01 -0.94
N SER A 264 -4.73 3.18 -1.65
CA SER A 264 -3.33 2.91 -1.34
C SER A 264 -2.48 4.19 -1.41
N ASN A 265 -2.70 4.99 -2.45
CA ASN A 265 -2.07 6.29 -2.62
C ASN A 265 -2.44 7.23 -1.49
N PHE A 266 -3.73 7.33 -1.15
CA PHE A 266 -4.20 8.16 -0.04
C PHE A 266 -3.58 7.74 1.30
N ARG A 267 -3.59 6.45 1.64
CA ARG A 267 -2.96 5.90 2.85
C ARG A 267 -1.48 6.29 2.92
N THR A 268 -0.75 6.15 1.81
CA THR A 268 0.66 6.54 1.71
C THR A 268 0.84 8.04 1.92
N MET A 269 0.02 8.87 1.28
CA MET A 269 0.06 10.33 1.47
C MET A 269 -0.23 10.73 2.91
N PHE A 270 -1.19 10.08 3.57
CA PHE A 270 -1.54 10.35 4.96
C PHE A 270 -0.39 10.01 5.92
N LEU A 271 0.24 8.83 5.76
CA LEU A 271 1.42 8.43 6.53
C LEU A 271 2.61 9.39 6.32
N ASN A 272 2.81 9.86 5.09
CA ASN A 272 3.85 10.85 4.81
C ASN A 272 3.54 12.19 5.47
N ALA A 273 2.28 12.65 5.45
CA ALA A 273 1.86 13.87 6.14
C ALA A 273 2.11 13.80 7.66
N LEU A 274 1.85 12.64 8.30
CA LEU A 274 2.18 12.43 9.72
C LEU A 274 3.69 12.55 9.98
N LYS A 275 4.53 11.95 9.13
CA LYS A 275 5.99 12.04 9.25
C LYS A 275 6.49 13.48 9.04
N GLU A 276 5.95 14.18 8.06
CA GLU A 276 6.28 15.58 7.76
C GLU A 276 5.85 16.51 8.91
N ASN A 277 4.68 16.29 9.50
CA ASN A 277 4.20 17.02 10.69
C ASN A 277 5.14 16.85 11.88
N ASN A 278 5.57 15.61 12.16
CA ASN A 278 6.49 15.33 13.26
C ASN A 278 7.84 16.02 13.05
N LYS A 279 8.43 15.92 11.84
CA LYS A 279 9.66 16.65 11.50
C LYS A 279 9.50 18.16 11.64
N ARG A 280 8.37 18.71 11.21
CA ARG A 280 8.05 20.14 11.32
C ARG A 280 7.99 20.58 12.79
N ARG A 281 7.31 19.81 13.65
CA ARG A 281 7.22 20.07 15.10
C ARG A 281 8.60 20.05 15.76
N GLU A 282 9.44 19.07 15.44
CA GLU A 282 10.83 19.00 15.93
C GLU A 282 11.68 20.21 15.51
N MET A 283 11.59 20.62 14.24
CA MET A 283 12.29 21.79 13.72
C MET A 283 11.83 23.08 14.39
N GLU A 284 10.53 23.24 14.60
CA GLU A 284 9.96 24.40 15.28
C GLU A 284 10.40 24.48 16.74
N GLU A 285 10.42 23.36 17.47
CA GLU A 285 10.94 23.32 18.84
C GLU A 285 12.43 23.67 18.90
N LYS A 286 13.23 23.11 18.00
CA LYS A 286 14.67 23.42 17.91
C LYS A 286 14.90 24.90 17.60
N SER A 287 14.12 25.48 16.70
CA SER A 287 14.18 26.90 16.35
C SER A 287 13.76 27.80 17.52
N LYS A 288 12.68 27.46 18.23
CA LYS A 288 12.23 28.17 19.45
C LYS A 288 13.32 28.13 20.54
N ARG A 289 13.92 26.97 20.81
CA ARG A 289 15.01 26.82 21.78
C ARG A 289 16.23 27.65 21.38
N ALA A 290 16.60 27.66 20.10
CA ALA A 290 17.71 28.46 19.59
C ALA A 290 17.46 29.98 19.71
N LYS A 291 16.23 30.46 19.44
CA LYS A 291 15.87 31.88 19.61
C LYS A 291 15.95 32.30 21.08
N LEU A 292 15.36 31.51 21.99
CA LEU A 292 15.42 31.79 23.43
C LEU A 292 16.85 31.79 23.96
N ALA A 293 17.71 30.89 23.46
CA ALA A 293 19.13 30.88 23.83
C ALA A 293 19.88 32.12 23.33
N LYS A 294 19.59 32.58 22.10
CA LYS A 294 20.18 33.81 21.56
C LYS A 294 19.73 35.05 22.32
N GLU A 295 18.44 35.19 22.59
CA GLU A 295 17.87 36.32 23.36
C GLU A 295 18.45 36.36 24.79
N LYS A 296 18.61 35.20 25.44
CA LYS A 296 19.24 35.11 26.76
C LYS A 296 20.72 35.51 26.71
N ALA A 297 21.47 35.02 25.71
CA ALA A 297 22.88 35.37 25.54
C ALA A 297 23.07 36.87 25.25
N GLU A 298 22.17 37.48 24.49
CA GLU A 298 22.18 38.90 24.19
C GLU A 298 21.85 39.75 25.44
N ARG A 299 20.87 39.33 26.24
CA ARG A 299 20.55 39.97 27.53
C ARG A 299 21.73 39.91 28.50
N GLU A 300 22.36 38.75 28.64
CA GLU A 300 23.56 38.61 29.48
C GLU A 300 24.73 39.48 28.98
N ARG A 301 24.89 39.63 27.66
CA ARG A 301 25.91 40.51 27.06
C ARG A 301 25.63 41.99 27.34
N LEU A 302 24.38 42.43 27.21
CA LEU A 302 23.94 43.80 27.51
C LEU A 302 24.13 44.14 29.00
N GLU A 303 23.75 43.22 29.90
CA GLU A 303 23.97 43.40 31.35
C GLU A 303 25.46 43.52 31.70
N ARG A 304 26.32 42.71 31.06
CA ARG A 304 27.79 42.83 31.22
C ARG A 304 28.32 44.17 30.73
N GLN A 305 27.83 44.66 29.60
CA GLN A 305 28.21 45.97 29.08
C GLN A 305 27.75 47.12 29.99
N GLN A 306 26.52 47.05 30.52
CA GLN A 306 26.01 48.06 31.46
C GLN A 306 26.82 48.06 32.77
N LYS A 307 27.11 46.89 33.35
CA LYS A 307 27.97 46.80 34.55
C LYS A 307 29.38 47.35 34.29
N LYS A 308 29.94 47.09 33.10
CA LYS A 308 31.24 47.66 32.70
C LYS A 308 31.20 49.18 32.54
N LYS A 309 30.10 49.73 31.97
CA LYS A 309 29.90 51.19 31.87
C LYS A 309 29.66 51.85 33.23
N GLN A 310 28.98 51.20 34.17
CA GLN A 310 28.84 51.71 35.54
C GLN A 310 30.17 51.81 36.29
N LEU A 311 31.13 50.94 35.96
CA LEU A 311 32.49 50.99 36.52
C LEU A 311 33.40 52.02 35.83
N ILE A 312 33.02 52.52 34.65
CA ILE A 312 33.80 53.43 33.79
C ILE A 312 32.85 54.54 33.31
N ASP A 313 32.55 55.51 34.17
CA ASP A 313 31.77 56.69 33.82
C ASP A 313 32.72 57.74 33.19
N MET A 314 32.80 57.76 31.87
CA MET A 314 33.67 58.66 31.10
C MET A 314 32.94 59.93 30.62
N ASN A 315 31.66 60.13 30.99
CA ASN A 315 30.84 61.23 30.47
C ASN A 315 30.52 62.31 31.51
N LYS A 316 31.07 62.24 32.74
CA LYS A 316 31.13 63.43 33.60
C LYS A 316 32.35 64.26 33.21
N GLU A 317 32.09 65.33 32.48
CA GLU A 317 33.02 66.45 32.35
C GLU A 317 33.27 67.04 33.75
N GLY A 318 34.36 66.62 34.37
CA GLY A 318 34.85 67.14 35.65
C GLY A 318 36.22 66.53 35.95
N ASP A 319 37.24 67.38 36.04
CA ASP A 319 38.61 67.01 36.41
C ASP A 319 38.64 66.16 37.68
N GLU A 320 38.95 64.85 37.56
CA GLU A 320 39.10 63.99 38.74
C GLU A 320 40.32 63.07 38.61
N THR A 321 41.36 63.39 39.39
CA THR A 321 42.57 62.61 39.65
C THR A 321 42.33 61.25 40.32
N GLY A 322 41.08 60.82 40.51
CA GLY A 322 40.69 59.59 41.24
C GLY A 322 40.16 58.43 40.38
N VAL A 323 40.09 58.59 39.05
CA VAL A 323 39.59 57.52 38.15
C VAL A 323 40.51 56.29 38.16
N MET A 324 41.83 56.49 38.29
CA MET A 324 42.82 55.41 38.33
C MET A 324 42.78 54.63 39.66
N ASP A 325 42.63 55.33 40.78
CA ASP A 325 42.56 54.70 42.11
C ASP A 325 41.28 53.88 42.28
N ASN A 326 40.14 54.35 41.78
CA ASN A 326 38.90 53.55 41.72
C ASN A 326 39.05 52.28 40.87
N LEU A 327 39.81 52.35 39.77
CA LEU A 327 40.10 51.20 38.90
C LEU A 327 41.03 50.19 39.58
N LEU A 328 42.06 50.66 40.27
CA LEU A 328 42.96 49.82 41.07
C LEU A 328 42.23 49.16 42.24
N GLU A 329 41.37 49.88 42.95
CA GLU A 329 40.57 49.34 44.05
C GLU A 329 39.57 48.28 43.55
N ALA A 330 38.94 48.47 42.38
CA ALA A 330 38.06 47.49 41.76
C ALA A 330 38.81 46.21 41.31
N LEU A 331 40.07 46.34 40.86
CA LEU A 331 40.94 45.22 40.52
C LEU A 331 41.43 44.47 41.79
N GLN A 332 41.78 45.20 42.84
CA GLN A 332 42.30 44.66 44.10
C GLN A 332 41.20 44.00 44.96
N SER A 333 40.00 44.57 44.99
CA SER A 333 38.80 43.99 45.64
C SER A 333 38.19 42.80 44.87
N GLY A 334 38.67 42.54 43.65
CA GLY A 334 38.14 41.50 42.77
C GLY A 334 36.76 41.82 42.17
N ALA A 335 36.22 43.03 42.39
CA ALA A 335 34.97 43.50 41.81
C ALA A 335 35.00 43.52 40.27
N ALA A 336 36.18 43.79 39.68
CA ALA A 336 36.40 43.81 38.24
C ALA A 336 36.30 42.44 37.53
N PHE A 337 36.36 41.31 38.25
CA PHE A 337 36.46 39.96 37.66
C PHE A 337 35.31 39.00 38.06
N ARG A 338 34.22 39.50 38.64
CA ARG A 338 33.17 38.66 39.27
C ARG A 338 32.45 37.67 38.33
N ASP A 339 32.52 37.84 37.01
CA ASP A 339 31.70 37.06 36.06
C ASP A 339 32.26 35.71 35.60
N ARG A 340 33.53 35.36 35.88
CA ARG A 340 34.10 34.08 35.42
C ARG A 340 33.71 32.84 36.25
N ARG A 341 33.01 33.00 37.40
CA ARG A 341 32.76 31.90 38.36
C ARG A 341 31.30 31.45 38.52
N LYS A 342 30.38 31.75 37.60
CA LYS A 342 29.07 31.07 37.61
C LYS A 342 29.18 29.73 36.89
N ARG A 343 29.54 28.69 37.64
CA ARG A 343 29.37 27.28 37.22
C ARG A 343 27.87 27.02 36.97
N THR A 344 27.57 26.43 35.82
CA THR A 344 26.25 25.94 35.43
C THR A 344 25.74 24.92 36.45
N PRO A 345 24.50 25.02 36.97
CA PRO A 345 23.90 23.92 37.72
C PRO A 345 23.60 22.78 36.74
N ARG A 346 23.98 21.54 37.10
CA ARG A 346 23.51 20.34 36.41
C ARG A 346 22.00 20.25 36.58
N ILE A 347 21.27 20.30 35.46
CA ILE A 347 19.82 20.04 35.44
C ILE A 347 19.64 18.54 35.67
N GLN A 348 18.96 18.20 36.76
CA GLN A 348 18.53 16.85 37.08
C GLN A 348 17.18 16.64 36.40
N ASP A 349 17.13 15.71 35.44
CA ASP A 349 15.91 15.32 34.73
C ASP A 349 14.91 14.73 35.72
N ASN A 350 13.86 15.48 36.05
CA ASN A 350 12.66 14.94 36.68
C ASN A 350 11.51 15.04 35.69
N CYS A 351 11.44 14.03 34.82
CA CYS A 351 10.29 13.76 33.98
C CYS A 351 9.18 13.16 34.85
N ARG A 352 8.13 13.93 35.13
CA ARG A 352 6.79 13.43 35.54
C ARG A 352 5.79 14.59 35.45
N LEU A 353 5.18 14.75 34.28
CA LEU A 353 3.82 15.31 34.23
C LEU A 353 2.92 14.29 33.54
N CYS A 354 2.13 13.63 34.37
CA CYS A 354 1.07 12.72 33.99
C CYS A 354 -0.08 13.54 33.37
N ARG A 355 -0.60 13.06 32.24
CA ARG A 355 -1.75 13.65 31.55
C ARG A 355 -2.99 13.47 32.42
N LYS A 356 -3.68 14.56 32.72
CA LYS A 356 -5.14 14.57 32.86
C LYS A 356 -5.67 15.42 31.72
N LEU A 357 -6.58 14.86 30.94
CA LEU A 357 -7.72 15.56 30.37
C LEU A 357 -8.64 14.50 29.76
N GLU A 358 -9.64 14.17 30.56
CA GLU A 358 -10.86 13.51 30.12
C GLU A 358 -11.94 14.60 30.00
N GLN A 359 -12.77 14.45 28.96
CA GLN A 359 -14.07 15.09 28.69
C GLN A 359 -14.11 16.43 27.93
N GLY A 360 -14.73 16.38 26.73
CA GLY A 360 -15.39 17.52 26.08
C GLY A 360 -15.34 17.57 24.53
N PHE A 361 -16.30 16.95 23.84
CA PHE A 361 -16.73 17.36 22.49
C PHE A 361 -17.74 18.54 22.58
N PRO A 362 -18.04 19.32 21.53
CA PRO A 362 -17.24 19.76 20.38
C PRO A 362 -17.24 21.31 20.31
N LEU A 363 -16.25 21.97 20.91
CA LEU A 363 -15.98 23.41 20.67
C LEU A 363 -14.52 23.68 20.27
N CYS A 364 -13.63 22.69 20.42
CA CYS A 364 -12.21 22.84 20.14
C CYS A 364 -11.92 22.90 18.63
N LEU A 365 -12.64 22.13 17.81
CA LEU A 365 -12.44 22.08 16.35
C LEU A 365 -12.71 23.46 15.70
N ILE A 366 -13.79 24.14 16.12
CA ILE A 366 -14.15 25.48 15.62
C ILE A 366 -13.13 26.53 16.10
N SER A 367 -12.60 26.40 17.31
CA SER A 367 -11.58 27.32 17.83
C SER A 367 -10.23 27.17 17.12
N HIS A 368 -9.84 25.94 16.75
CA HIS A 368 -8.65 25.67 15.94
C HIS A 368 -8.84 26.18 14.51
N LEU A 369 -10.00 25.91 13.89
CA LEU A 369 -10.36 26.44 12.57
C LEU A 369 -10.42 27.97 12.54
N LYS A 370 -10.86 28.63 13.64
CA LYS A 370 -10.83 30.10 13.78
C LYS A 370 -9.42 30.66 13.95
N LYS A 371 -8.48 29.94 14.58
CA LYS A 371 -7.06 30.33 14.62
C LYS A 371 -6.34 30.08 13.29
N SER A 372 -6.85 29.19 12.44
CA SER A 372 -6.28 28.81 11.14
C SER A 372 -7.13 29.22 9.94
N LEU A 373 -7.67 30.46 9.94
CA LEU A 373 -8.18 31.13 8.73
C LEU A 373 -7.02 31.39 7.74
N PHE A 374 -6.44 30.31 7.24
CA PHE A 374 -5.23 30.28 6.44
C PHE A 374 -5.37 29.23 5.33
N PHE A 375 -6.57 28.77 4.97
CA PHE A 375 -6.76 28.10 3.69
C PHE A 375 -7.46 29.10 2.78
N GLN A 376 -6.83 29.43 1.64
CA GLN A 376 -7.42 30.33 0.66
C GLN A 376 -8.82 29.82 0.33
N LYS A 377 -9.82 30.71 0.21
CA LYS A 377 -11.13 30.40 -0.36
C LYS A 377 -10.95 30.05 -1.84
N SER A 378 -10.33 28.91 -2.12
CA SER A 378 -10.41 28.29 -3.43
C SER A 378 -11.82 27.72 -3.50
N MET A 379 -12.71 28.45 -4.16
CA MET A 379 -14.13 28.10 -4.38
C MET A 379 -14.36 26.79 -5.16
N CYS A 380 -13.32 25.99 -5.40
CA CYS A 380 -13.36 24.79 -6.23
C CYS A 380 -13.08 23.49 -5.46
N VAL A 381 -12.90 23.53 -4.13
CA VAL A 381 -12.20 22.44 -3.43
C VAL A 381 -13.04 21.17 -3.30
N PHE A 382 -14.37 21.21 -3.35
CA PHE A 382 -15.17 20.01 -3.19
C PHE A 382 -16.22 19.91 -4.29
N TYR A 383 -15.90 19.28 -5.42
CA TYR A 383 -16.94 18.74 -6.28
C TYR A 383 -17.49 17.48 -5.60
N ILE A 384 -18.53 17.69 -4.82
CA ILE A 384 -19.33 16.64 -4.19
C ILE A 384 -20.58 16.48 -5.04
N ILE A 385 -20.95 15.22 -5.30
CA ILE A 385 -22.14 14.81 -6.05
C ILE A 385 -23.40 15.32 -5.37
#